data_AF-A0A350XRC1-F1
#
_entry.id   AF-A0A350XRC1-F1
#
_cell.length_a   1.000
_cell.length_b   1.000
_cell.length_c   1.000
_cell.angle_alpha   90.00
_cell.angle_beta   90.00
_cell.angle_gamma   90.00
#
_symmetry.space_group_name_H-M   'P 1'
#
loop_
_entity.id
_entity.type
_entity.pdbx_description
1 polymer ?
#
loop_
_entity_poly.entity_id
_entity_poly.type
_entity_poly.pdbx_seq_one_letter_code
_entity_poly.pdbx_strand_id
1 'polypeptide(L)'
;MAARPRGSGPRRPPKDQPNPWLVGLALALVLGTVGVVAFGLMHGGGGTAAAGTTTSSTLPDGTTTTTLPGQTTTTVPDDGTGATITLPDGGTGAGPIASIGDPIPLSDLKLSSDDIGPLDFGADGDEVLGRLVATFGPPTDDTGFIVGSGTFGECPGWSIRVVNWGPLVIVVRGEPGDNAFVSYRLDLDYGGVSSPTKDIATLSGLRVLDTVAELNDIYSNYSIEFVVDQNVGLTFQLKLTPNDSVLLWGPVDSQAADALVTGIYSPDACDQTAATTTTAPGA
;
A
#
# COMPACT_ATOMS: atom_id res chain seq x y z
N MET A 1 -53.31 8.36 59.20
CA MET A 1 -52.37 9.50 59.25
C MET A 1 -51.99 9.86 57.82
N ALA A 2 -52.14 11.13 57.49
CA ALA A 2 -52.00 11.71 56.16
C ALA A 2 -50.53 11.85 55.72
N ALA A 3 -50.27 11.76 54.42
CA ALA A 3 -49.17 12.49 53.77
C ALA A 3 -49.44 12.66 52.26
N ARG A 4 -49.05 13.84 51.79
CA ARG A 4 -49.41 14.56 50.56
C ARG A 4 -48.81 14.02 49.24
N PRO A 5 -49.34 14.47 48.08
CA PRO A 5 -48.85 14.12 46.74
C PRO A 5 -47.64 14.96 46.33
N ARG A 6 -46.77 14.41 45.47
CA ARG A 6 -45.70 15.16 44.77
C ARG A 6 -46.07 15.35 43.30
N GLY A 7 -46.04 16.62 42.88
CA GLY A 7 -46.40 17.08 41.54
C GLY A 7 -45.37 16.72 40.48
N SER A 8 -45.88 16.45 39.28
CA SER A 8 -45.14 16.35 38.04
C SER A 8 -45.11 17.71 37.33
N GLY A 9 -43.89 18.18 37.04
CA GLY A 9 -43.63 19.46 36.37
C GLY A 9 -43.97 19.47 34.87
N PRO A 10 -43.80 20.64 34.22
CA PRO A 10 -44.36 20.95 32.91
C PRO A 10 -43.65 20.24 31.74
N ARG A 11 -44.47 19.86 30.74
CA ARG A 11 -44.07 19.23 29.47
C ARG A 11 -43.30 20.24 28.60
N ARG A 12 -42.11 19.86 28.11
CA ARG A 12 -41.42 20.56 27.01
C ARG A 12 -42.08 20.25 25.66
N PRO A 13 -42.14 21.21 24.72
CA PRO A 13 -42.64 20.97 23.37
C PRO A 13 -41.62 20.18 22.53
N PRO A 14 -42.07 19.38 21.55
CA PRO A 14 -41.20 18.63 20.66
C PRO A 14 -40.44 19.58 19.71
N LYS A 15 -39.18 19.27 19.46
CA LYS A 15 -38.37 19.91 18.41
C LYS A 15 -38.74 19.29 17.07
N ASP A 16 -39.05 20.15 16.10
CA ASP A 16 -39.25 19.80 14.69
C ASP A 16 -38.04 19.04 14.13
N GLN A 17 -38.28 17.83 13.65
CA GLN A 17 -37.38 17.10 12.76
C GLN A 17 -37.75 17.44 11.31
N PRO A 18 -36.82 18.00 10.50
CA PRO A 18 -37.03 18.11 9.07
C PRO A 18 -36.84 16.74 8.38
N ASN A 19 -37.87 16.33 7.63
CA ASN A 19 -37.95 15.09 6.85
C ASN A 19 -36.89 15.03 5.72
N PRO A 20 -36.23 13.87 5.49
CA PRO A 20 -35.16 13.71 4.49
C PRO A 20 -35.66 13.36 3.07
N TRP A 21 -36.91 13.65 2.70
CA TRP A 21 -37.54 13.12 1.48
C TRP A 21 -37.71 14.11 0.31
N LEU A 22 -36.99 15.24 0.28
CA LEU A 22 -37.23 16.29 -0.74
C LEU A 22 -35.99 16.97 -1.34
N VAL A 23 -34.86 16.29 -1.52
CA VAL A 23 -33.78 16.78 -2.40
C VAL A 23 -33.21 15.64 -3.24
N GLY A 24 -34.09 14.92 -3.91
CA GLY A 24 -33.76 14.08 -5.05
C GLY A 24 -34.46 14.65 -6.27
N LEU A 25 -33.67 14.89 -7.33
CA LEU A 25 -34.11 14.98 -8.72
C LEU A 25 -34.68 16.32 -9.23
N ALA A 26 -33.79 17.19 -9.73
CA ALA A 26 -34.10 18.09 -10.84
C ALA A 26 -32.84 18.44 -11.67
N LEU A 27 -32.81 17.88 -12.89
CA LEU A 27 -32.24 18.39 -14.15
C LEU A 27 -30.82 19.00 -14.12
N ALA A 28 -29.76 18.38 -14.64
CA ALA A 28 -29.50 18.07 -16.06
C ALA A 28 -29.66 19.27 -17.03
N LEU A 29 -28.50 19.74 -17.52
CA LEU A 29 -28.24 20.35 -18.84
C LEU A 29 -28.83 21.74 -19.11
N VAL A 30 -27.98 22.79 -19.21
CA VAL A 30 -28.08 23.91 -20.17
C VAL A 30 -26.82 24.82 -20.13
N LEU A 31 -26.13 24.84 -21.28
CA LEU A 31 -25.37 25.91 -21.96
C LEU A 31 -24.08 26.50 -21.34
N GLY A 32 -22.98 26.28 -22.07
CA GLY A 32 -21.68 26.86 -21.82
C GLY A 32 -21.54 28.32 -22.25
N THR A 33 -20.47 28.94 -21.75
CA THR A 33 -19.75 30.02 -22.43
C THR A 33 -18.29 29.96 -21.99
N VAL A 34 -17.43 29.74 -22.98
CA VAL A 34 -15.98 29.93 -22.90
C VAL A 34 -15.71 31.42 -22.74
N GLY A 35 -15.09 31.81 -21.63
CA GLY A 35 -14.61 33.17 -21.39
C GLY A 35 -13.08 33.19 -21.40
N VAL A 36 -12.47 33.28 -22.58
CA VAL A 36 -11.07 33.71 -22.73
C VAL A 36 -11.03 35.22 -22.53
N VAL A 37 -10.46 35.67 -21.43
CA VAL A 37 -9.96 37.05 -21.30
C VAL A 37 -8.47 36.98 -21.01
N ALA A 38 -7.69 37.24 -22.05
CA ALA A 38 -6.30 37.64 -21.93
C ALA A 38 -6.25 39.17 -21.99
N PHE A 39 -5.65 39.80 -20.99
CA PHE A 39 -4.99 41.10 -21.12
C PHE A 39 -3.83 41.16 -20.10
N GLY A 40 -2.60 41.30 -20.61
CA GLY A 40 -1.37 41.59 -19.84
C GLY A 40 -1.44 42.99 -19.19
N LEU A 41 -0.58 43.37 -18.24
CA LEU A 41 0.89 43.43 -18.31
C LEU A 41 1.39 43.91 -16.92
N MET A 42 2.57 43.42 -16.46
CA MET A 42 3.72 44.20 -15.91
C MET A 42 4.59 43.39 -14.91
N HIS A 43 5.81 43.04 -15.35
CA HIS A 43 7.06 42.73 -14.61
C HIS A 43 7.13 41.47 -13.70
N GLY A 44 8.07 40.51 -13.81
CA GLY A 44 9.21 40.30 -14.70
C GLY A 44 10.05 39.08 -14.24
N GLY A 45 10.78 38.44 -15.17
CA GLY A 45 11.99 37.65 -14.90
C GLY A 45 11.88 36.12 -14.71
N GLY A 46 12.21 35.36 -15.77
CA GLY A 46 13.02 34.12 -15.67
C GLY A 46 12.34 32.76 -15.87
N GLY A 47 12.50 32.16 -17.06
CA GLY A 47 12.40 30.70 -17.28
C GLY A 47 11.06 30.17 -17.79
N THR A 48 10.79 30.31 -19.09
CA THR A 48 9.55 29.82 -19.72
C THR A 48 9.57 28.29 -19.86
N ALA A 49 8.89 27.58 -18.96
CA ALA A 49 8.41 26.22 -19.25
C ALA A 49 7.43 26.31 -20.43
N ALA A 50 7.61 25.46 -21.44
CA ALA A 50 6.68 25.39 -22.56
C ALA A 50 5.30 24.98 -22.02
N ALA A 51 4.26 25.79 -22.29
CA ALA A 51 2.90 25.44 -21.97
C ALA A 51 2.52 24.17 -22.77
N GLY A 52 2.34 23.06 -22.08
CA GLY A 52 1.91 21.80 -22.68
C GLY A 52 0.55 22.00 -23.37
N THR A 53 0.47 21.68 -24.66
CA THR A 53 -0.78 21.78 -25.41
C THR A 53 -1.64 20.55 -25.09
N THR A 54 -2.78 20.77 -24.42
CA THR A 54 -3.78 19.72 -24.21
C THR A 54 -4.54 19.49 -25.51
N THR A 55 -4.60 18.23 -25.95
CA THR A 55 -5.38 17.85 -27.13
C THR A 55 -6.59 17.07 -26.65
N SER A 56 -7.78 17.57 -26.98
CA SER A 56 -9.04 16.89 -26.65
C SER A 56 -9.65 16.39 -27.96
N SER A 57 -9.94 15.09 -28.02
CA SER A 57 -10.53 14.44 -29.19
C SER A 57 -11.75 13.66 -28.75
N THR A 58 -12.87 13.90 -29.42
CA THR A 58 -14.14 13.21 -29.17
C THR A 58 -14.33 12.14 -30.23
N LEU A 59 -14.49 10.88 -29.79
CA LEU A 59 -14.76 9.75 -30.67
C LEU A 59 -16.24 9.69 -31.07
N PRO A 60 -16.59 9.01 -32.17
CA PRO A 60 -17.97 8.94 -32.69
C PRO A 60 -19.00 8.31 -31.73
N ASP A 61 -18.52 7.57 -30.71
CA ASP A 61 -19.33 6.92 -29.67
C ASP A 61 -19.64 7.85 -28.48
N GLY A 62 -19.18 9.11 -28.51
CA GLY A 62 -19.40 10.09 -27.45
C GLY A 62 -18.30 10.11 -26.38
N THR A 63 -17.28 9.25 -26.51
CA THR A 63 -16.16 9.22 -25.57
C THR A 63 -15.25 10.41 -25.81
N THR A 64 -14.97 11.19 -24.77
CA THR A 64 -14.08 12.36 -24.84
C THR A 64 -12.73 11.99 -24.21
N THR A 65 -11.67 11.95 -25.01
CA THR A 65 -10.31 11.70 -24.52
C THR A 65 -9.55 13.01 -24.46
N THR A 66 -8.98 13.33 -23.30
CA THR A 66 -8.11 14.49 -23.13
C THR A 66 -6.72 14.00 -22.79
N THR A 67 -5.76 14.26 -23.68
CA THR A 67 -4.38 13.77 -23.54
C THR A 67 -3.46 14.95 -23.24
N LEU A 68 -2.69 14.85 -22.15
CA LEU A 68 -1.58 15.76 -21.86
C LEU A 68 -0.29 15.25 -22.54
N PRO A 69 0.68 16.15 -22.83
CA PRO A 69 1.95 15.74 -23.45
C PRO A 69 2.72 14.75 -22.56
N GLY A 70 3.15 13.62 -23.14
CA GLY A 70 3.96 12.61 -22.46
C GLY A 70 3.19 11.43 -21.85
N GLN A 71 1.88 11.32 -22.09
CA GLN A 71 1.08 10.17 -21.64
C GLN A 71 0.78 9.20 -22.79
N THR A 72 0.87 7.90 -22.53
CA THR A 72 0.42 6.86 -23.45
C THR A 72 -0.99 6.43 -23.06
N THR A 73 -1.94 6.53 -23.99
CA THR A 73 -3.33 6.12 -23.76
C THR A 73 -3.53 4.69 -24.26
N THR A 74 -3.84 3.75 -23.37
CA THR A 74 -4.32 2.43 -23.74
C THR A 74 -5.84 2.40 -23.63
N THR A 75 -6.53 2.36 -24.77
CA THR A 75 -7.98 2.23 -24.83
C THR A 75 -8.33 0.74 -24.81
N VAL A 76 -8.95 0.27 -23.73
CA VAL A 76 -9.63 -1.03 -23.70
C VAL A 76 -11.09 -0.77 -24.10
N PRO A 77 -11.64 -1.43 -25.13
CA PRO A 77 -13.07 -1.32 -25.40
C PRO A 77 -13.80 -2.18 -24.36
N ASP A 78 -14.66 -1.57 -23.55
CA ASP A 78 -15.58 -2.34 -22.72
C ASP A 78 -16.89 -1.61 -22.44
N ASP A 79 -17.89 -2.42 -22.19
CA ASP A 79 -19.30 -2.23 -22.43
C ASP A 79 -19.92 -1.41 -21.30
N GLY A 80 -19.62 -0.11 -21.30
CA GLY A 80 -20.42 0.94 -20.67
C GLY A 80 -20.83 0.71 -19.22
N THR A 81 -19.89 0.83 -18.25
CA THR A 81 -20.07 1.59 -16.99
C THR A 81 -18.81 1.69 -16.10
N GLY A 82 -17.63 1.26 -16.55
CA GLY A 82 -16.40 1.34 -15.75
C GLY A 82 -15.83 2.75 -15.64
N ALA A 83 -15.48 3.18 -14.42
CA ALA A 83 -14.67 4.37 -14.20
C ALA A 83 -13.25 4.14 -14.77
N THR A 84 -12.78 5.04 -15.64
CA THR A 84 -11.39 5.03 -16.10
C THR A 84 -10.48 5.56 -14.99
N ILE A 85 -9.62 4.71 -14.44
CA ILE A 85 -8.56 5.14 -13.53
C ILE A 85 -7.31 5.41 -14.37
N THR A 86 -6.95 6.68 -14.54
CA THR A 86 -5.64 7.09 -15.07
C THR A 86 -4.65 7.21 -13.93
N LEU A 87 -3.71 6.27 -13.84
CA LEU A 87 -2.47 6.49 -13.06
C LEU A 87 -1.43 7.16 -13.94
N PRO A 88 -0.49 7.95 -13.36
CA PRO A 88 0.72 8.32 -14.08
C PRO A 88 1.42 7.06 -14.60
N ASP A 89 1.96 7.16 -15.82
CA ASP A 89 2.87 6.15 -16.38
C ASP A 89 3.97 5.86 -15.34
N GLY A 90 4.49 4.62 -15.33
CA GLY A 90 5.59 4.15 -14.47
C GLY A 90 6.92 4.83 -14.81
N GLY A 91 6.89 6.15 -14.93
CA GLY A 91 8.03 7.00 -15.10
C GLY A 91 8.86 6.99 -13.84
N THR A 92 10.16 7.08 -14.04
CA THR A 92 11.26 7.33 -13.10
C THR A 92 11.11 8.65 -12.32
N GLY A 93 9.89 8.98 -11.88
CA GLY A 93 9.45 10.27 -11.40
C GLY A 93 9.46 10.43 -9.89
N ALA A 94 9.91 9.44 -9.13
CA ALA A 94 10.29 9.69 -7.75
C ALA A 94 11.74 10.20 -7.77
N GLY A 95 11.95 11.47 -7.44
CA GLY A 95 13.28 11.97 -7.14
C GLY A 95 13.96 11.10 -6.06
N PRO A 96 15.28 11.23 -5.87
CA PRO A 96 16.00 10.45 -4.87
C PRO A 96 15.31 10.56 -3.50
N ILE A 97 15.05 9.42 -2.87
CA ILE A 97 14.47 9.35 -1.53
C ILE A 97 15.43 10.03 -0.56
N ALA A 98 14.96 11.06 0.14
CA ALA A 98 15.76 11.76 1.13
C ALA A 98 15.90 10.91 2.39
N SER A 99 17.10 10.86 2.97
CA SER A 99 17.29 10.28 4.31
C SER A 99 16.51 11.09 5.34
N ILE A 100 15.84 10.38 6.25
CA ILE A 100 15.11 10.94 7.37
C ILE A 100 15.66 10.31 8.65
N GLY A 101 15.83 11.11 9.69
CA GLY A 101 16.23 10.63 11.02
C GLY A 101 17.60 9.95 11.09
N ASP A 102 17.85 9.30 12.23
CA ASP A 102 19.06 8.51 12.45
C ASP A 102 18.93 7.09 11.86
N PRO A 103 20.05 6.48 11.42
CA PRO A 103 20.11 5.08 11.00
C PRO A 103 19.54 4.14 12.08
N ILE A 104 18.75 3.15 11.67
CA ILE A 104 18.23 2.12 12.57
C ILE A 104 19.29 1.02 12.71
N PRO A 105 19.71 0.64 13.93
CA PRO A 105 20.60 -0.50 14.11
C PRO A 105 19.99 -1.78 13.52
N LEU A 106 20.81 -2.60 12.86
CA LEU A 106 20.35 -3.88 12.29
C LEU A 106 19.75 -4.82 13.35
N SER A 107 20.18 -4.72 14.61
CA SER A 107 19.59 -5.47 15.73
C SER A 107 18.14 -5.09 16.01
N ASP A 108 17.72 -3.90 15.59
CA ASP A 108 16.44 -3.32 15.90
C ASP A 108 15.48 -3.43 14.69
N LEU A 109 16.00 -3.69 13.49
CA LEU A 109 15.21 -4.04 12.30
C LEU A 109 14.85 -5.53 12.33
N LYS A 110 13.84 -5.89 13.13
CA LYS A 110 13.35 -7.27 13.22
C LYS A 110 12.08 -7.45 12.40
N LEU A 111 12.01 -8.52 11.60
CA LEU A 111 10.83 -8.82 10.80
C LEU A 111 9.72 -9.42 11.67
N SER A 112 8.50 -8.91 11.52
CA SER A 112 7.29 -9.43 12.15
C SER A 112 6.14 -9.55 11.15
N SER A 113 4.96 -10.00 11.58
CA SER A 113 3.78 -10.05 10.73
C SER A 113 3.27 -8.68 10.28
N ASP A 114 3.67 -7.62 10.95
CA ASP A 114 3.05 -6.30 10.92
C ASP A 114 4.06 -5.14 10.87
N ASP A 115 5.36 -5.43 11.00
CA ASP A 115 6.41 -4.41 11.04
C ASP A 115 7.78 -4.93 10.56
N ILE A 116 8.69 -3.96 10.40
CA ILE A 116 10.13 -4.19 10.46
C ILE A 116 10.71 -3.32 11.58
N GLY A 117 10.77 -3.87 12.79
CA GLY A 117 11.34 -3.19 13.93
C GLY A 117 10.49 -1.98 14.33
N PRO A 118 11.03 -0.74 14.27
CA PRO A 118 10.24 0.46 14.55
C PRO A 118 9.39 0.96 13.36
N LEU A 119 9.30 0.19 12.27
CA LEU A 119 8.62 0.56 11.03
C LEU A 119 7.33 -0.25 10.89
N ASP A 120 6.21 0.31 11.38
CA ASP A 120 4.91 -0.37 11.41
C ASP A 120 4.18 -0.30 10.06
N PHE A 121 3.42 -1.33 9.71
CA PHE A 121 2.45 -1.22 8.62
C PHE A 121 1.41 -0.13 8.89
N GLY A 122 1.06 0.60 7.85
CA GLY A 122 0.21 1.79 7.91
C GLY A 122 0.95 3.09 8.25
N ALA A 123 2.22 3.03 8.66
CA ALA A 123 3.05 4.22 8.84
C ALA A 123 3.28 4.96 7.52
N ASP A 124 3.60 6.25 7.62
CA ASP A 124 3.93 7.10 6.47
C ASP A 124 5.06 6.49 5.64
N GLY A 125 4.76 6.20 4.37
CA GLY A 125 5.70 5.46 3.53
C GLY A 125 6.94 6.28 3.18
N ASP A 126 6.84 7.61 3.05
CA ASP A 126 7.99 8.47 2.80
C ASP A 126 8.93 8.52 4.02
N GLU A 127 8.39 8.51 5.24
CA GLU A 127 9.17 8.37 6.47
C GLU A 127 9.87 7.00 6.53
N VAL A 128 9.15 5.90 6.31
CA VAL A 128 9.71 4.54 6.31
C VAL A 128 10.86 4.42 5.32
N LEU A 129 10.64 4.84 4.07
CA LEU A 129 11.66 4.81 3.03
C LEU A 129 12.85 5.71 3.39
N GLY A 130 12.62 6.90 3.94
CA GLY A 130 13.68 7.81 4.37
C GLY A 130 14.52 7.26 5.53
N ARG A 131 13.92 6.54 6.49
CA ARG A 131 14.65 5.84 7.57
C ARG A 131 15.50 4.69 7.04
N LEU A 132 15.01 3.97 6.04
CA LEU A 132 15.79 2.91 5.38
C LEU A 132 16.93 3.49 4.54
N VAL A 133 16.74 4.64 3.89
CA VAL A 133 17.86 5.37 3.25
C VAL A 133 18.91 5.79 4.28
N ALA A 134 18.51 6.29 5.45
CA ALA A 134 19.44 6.60 6.52
C ALA A 134 20.23 5.36 7.00
N THR A 135 19.60 4.19 6.96
CA THR A 135 20.17 2.93 7.47
C THR A 135 21.09 2.22 6.47
N PHE A 136 20.65 2.09 5.21
CA PHE A 136 21.31 1.28 4.20
C PHE A 136 21.91 2.09 3.04
N GLY A 137 21.67 3.41 3.01
CA GLY A 137 22.00 4.27 1.88
C GLY A 137 20.92 4.25 0.80
N PRO A 138 21.21 4.77 -0.41
CA PRO A 138 20.25 4.80 -1.51
C PRO A 138 19.73 3.39 -1.86
N PRO A 139 18.46 3.26 -2.30
CA PRO A 139 17.94 1.98 -2.75
C PRO A 139 18.67 1.50 -4.01
N THR A 140 18.72 0.17 -4.18
CA THR A 140 19.27 -0.47 -5.37
C THR A 140 18.31 -0.42 -6.56
N ASP A 141 17.00 -0.38 -6.29
CA ASP A 141 15.97 -0.21 -7.30
C ASP A 141 14.74 0.50 -6.70
N ASP A 142 14.00 1.22 -7.54
CA ASP A 142 12.82 2.00 -7.16
C ASP A 142 11.91 2.17 -8.38
N THR A 143 10.72 1.58 -8.32
CA THR A 143 9.79 1.57 -9.45
C THR A 143 9.09 2.90 -9.66
N GLY A 144 9.16 3.83 -8.70
CA GLY A 144 8.14 4.87 -8.57
C GLY A 144 6.76 4.25 -8.33
N PHE A 145 5.69 5.06 -8.46
CA PHE A 145 4.33 4.54 -8.31
C PHE A 145 3.86 3.84 -9.59
N ILE A 146 3.39 2.60 -9.43
CA ILE A 146 2.88 1.71 -10.46
C ILE A 146 1.56 1.06 -9.99
N VAL A 147 0.83 0.43 -10.90
CA VAL A 147 -0.30 -0.43 -10.52
C VAL A 147 0.22 -1.80 -10.10
N GLY A 148 -0.03 -2.18 -8.86
CA GLY A 148 0.39 -3.46 -8.29
C GLY A 148 -0.35 -4.65 -8.89
N SER A 149 0.36 -5.77 -9.02
CA SER A 149 -0.14 -7.05 -9.53
C SER A 149 -0.50 -8.03 -8.40
N GLY A 150 -0.16 -7.70 -7.15
CA GLY A 150 -0.22 -8.57 -5.98
C GLY A 150 1.08 -9.35 -5.71
N THR A 151 2.11 -9.15 -6.52
CA THR A 151 3.33 -9.97 -6.48
C THR A 151 4.19 -9.71 -5.24
N PHE A 152 4.09 -8.51 -4.64
CA PHE A 152 4.87 -8.10 -3.48
C PHE A 152 4.05 -8.10 -2.18
N GLY A 153 2.91 -8.79 -2.19
CA GLY A 153 1.99 -8.86 -1.03
C GLY A 153 1.10 -7.64 -0.87
N GLU A 154 1.10 -6.72 -1.83
CA GLU A 154 0.05 -5.73 -1.97
C GLU A 154 -1.27 -6.36 -2.47
N CYS A 155 -2.37 -5.60 -2.42
CA CYS A 155 -3.53 -6.01 -3.22
C CYS A 155 -3.40 -5.63 -4.69
N PRO A 156 -3.74 -6.56 -5.61
CA PRO A 156 -3.81 -6.25 -7.03
C PRO A 156 -4.67 -5.01 -7.31
N GLY A 157 -4.19 -4.15 -8.21
CA GLY A 157 -4.86 -2.91 -8.59
C GLY A 157 -4.58 -1.72 -7.67
N TRP A 158 -3.86 -1.89 -6.56
CA TRP A 158 -3.40 -0.76 -5.75
C TRP A 158 -2.35 0.06 -6.49
N SER A 159 -2.39 1.38 -6.31
CA SER A 159 -1.23 2.24 -6.61
C SER A 159 -0.17 1.96 -5.55
N ILE A 160 0.98 1.43 -5.97
CA ILE A 160 2.09 1.06 -5.09
C ILE A 160 3.40 1.60 -5.59
N ARG A 161 4.38 1.74 -4.72
CA ARG A 161 5.78 1.91 -5.07
C ARG A 161 6.60 0.83 -4.38
N VAL A 162 7.46 0.18 -5.17
CA VAL A 162 8.32 -0.92 -4.73
C VAL A 162 9.75 -0.41 -4.70
N VAL A 163 10.40 -0.53 -3.54
CA VAL A 163 11.75 0.00 -3.31
C VAL A 163 12.63 -1.09 -2.71
N ASN A 164 13.81 -1.29 -3.29
CA ASN A 164 14.68 -2.41 -2.96
C ASN A 164 16.00 -1.93 -2.33
N TRP A 165 16.46 -2.64 -1.31
CA TRP A 165 17.82 -2.58 -0.77
C TRP A 165 18.42 -3.98 -0.81
N GLY A 166 18.94 -4.37 -1.97
CA GLY A 166 19.33 -5.76 -2.23
C GLY A 166 18.12 -6.70 -2.05
N PRO A 167 18.21 -7.76 -1.23
CA PRO A 167 17.12 -8.70 -1.00
C PRO A 167 15.92 -8.13 -0.24
N LEU A 168 16.05 -6.96 0.42
CA LEU A 168 14.93 -6.34 1.12
C LEU A 168 14.11 -5.49 0.15
N VAL A 169 12.86 -5.86 -0.06
CA VAL A 169 11.85 -5.16 -0.83
C VAL A 169 10.82 -4.57 0.13
N ILE A 170 10.52 -3.29 -0.08
CA ILE A 170 9.54 -2.52 0.68
C ILE A 170 8.46 -2.05 -0.26
N VAL A 171 7.20 -2.22 0.14
CA VAL A 171 6.05 -1.78 -0.63
C VAL A 171 5.30 -0.71 0.14
N VAL A 172 5.18 0.46 -0.49
CA VAL A 172 4.28 1.52 -0.02
C VAL A 172 3.09 1.63 -0.96
N ARG A 173 1.90 1.84 -0.39
CA ARG A 173 0.64 2.00 -1.12
C ARG A 173 0.21 3.46 -1.05
N GLY A 174 -0.24 4.01 -2.17
CA GLY A 174 -0.86 5.34 -2.22
C GLY A 174 -0.33 6.16 -3.39
N GLU A 175 -0.13 7.44 -3.15
CA GLU A 175 0.37 8.41 -4.11
C GLU A 175 1.56 9.19 -3.50
N PRO A 176 2.36 9.90 -4.32
CA PRO A 176 3.44 10.74 -3.80
C PRO A 176 2.93 11.73 -2.73
N GLY A 177 3.53 11.69 -1.53
CA GLY A 177 3.14 12.54 -0.39
C GLY A 177 1.87 12.13 0.36
N ASP A 178 1.18 11.07 -0.06
CA ASP A 178 0.09 10.42 0.69
C ASP A 178 0.14 8.90 0.45
N ASN A 179 1.03 8.23 1.16
CA ASN A 179 1.29 6.81 1.02
C ASN A 179 1.63 6.15 2.36
N ALA A 180 1.41 4.84 2.44
CA ALA A 180 1.62 4.06 3.65
C ALA A 180 2.41 2.79 3.37
N PHE A 181 3.28 2.40 4.29
CA PHE A 181 3.97 1.10 4.26
C PHE A 181 2.99 -0.05 4.46
N VAL A 182 2.99 -1.07 3.59
CA VAL A 182 1.96 -2.13 3.62
C VAL A 182 2.50 -3.55 3.58
N SER A 183 3.69 -3.78 3.04
CA SER A 183 4.29 -5.11 3.00
C SER A 183 5.78 -5.06 2.79
N TYR A 184 6.45 -6.14 3.16
CA TYR A 184 7.86 -6.37 2.84
C TYR A 184 8.10 -7.78 2.32
N ARG A 185 9.23 -7.92 1.61
CA ARG A 185 9.84 -9.20 1.26
C ARG A 185 11.33 -9.12 1.57
N LEU A 186 11.89 -10.11 2.24
CA LEU A 186 13.32 -10.34 2.28
C LEU A 186 13.61 -11.59 1.46
N ASP A 187 14.08 -11.45 0.22
CA ASP A 187 14.27 -12.56 -0.72
C ASP A 187 15.62 -12.42 -1.44
N LEU A 188 16.42 -13.49 -1.43
CA LEU A 188 17.73 -13.53 -2.06
C LEU A 188 17.66 -13.35 -3.58
N ASP A 189 16.52 -13.58 -4.23
CA ASP A 189 16.34 -13.38 -5.66
C ASP A 189 16.43 -11.90 -6.08
N TYR A 190 16.16 -10.93 -5.20
CA TYR A 190 16.18 -9.49 -5.54
C TYR A 190 17.54 -8.79 -5.33
N GLY A 191 18.53 -9.44 -4.72
CA GLY A 191 19.81 -8.76 -4.45
C GLY A 191 20.96 -9.62 -3.93
N GLY A 192 20.76 -10.94 -3.86
CA GLY A 192 21.80 -11.92 -3.57
C GLY A 192 22.35 -11.86 -2.14
N VAL A 193 23.29 -12.78 -1.89
CA VAL A 193 23.81 -13.11 -0.54
C VAL A 193 24.89 -12.15 -0.02
N SER A 194 25.20 -11.06 -0.71
CA SER A 194 26.23 -10.09 -0.27
C SER A 194 25.67 -8.81 0.34
N SER A 195 24.36 -8.57 0.23
CA SER A 195 23.74 -7.37 0.79
C SER A 195 23.69 -7.40 2.31
N PRO A 196 23.92 -6.27 3.01
CA PRO A 196 23.77 -6.20 4.47
C PRO A 196 22.33 -6.48 4.94
N THR A 197 21.32 -6.24 4.11
CA THR A 197 19.91 -6.48 4.45
C THR A 197 19.59 -7.96 4.60
N LYS A 198 20.40 -8.88 4.07
CA LYS A 198 20.20 -10.33 4.25
C LYS A 198 20.31 -10.76 5.72
N ASP A 199 21.03 -10.00 6.54
CA ASP A 199 21.32 -10.35 7.92
C ASP A 199 20.21 -9.90 8.89
N ILE A 200 19.16 -9.25 8.35
CA ILE A 200 17.92 -8.98 9.06
C ILE A 200 17.29 -10.31 9.46
N ALA A 201 16.86 -10.40 10.73
CA ALA A 201 16.22 -11.58 11.27
C ALA A 201 14.78 -11.27 11.68
N THR A 202 13.94 -12.30 11.79
CA THR A 202 12.64 -12.16 12.44
C THR A 202 12.80 -11.85 13.93
N LEU A 203 11.71 -11.43 14.58
CA LEU A 203 11.65 -11.28 16.04
C LEU A 203 12.09 -12.56 16.78
N SER A 204 11.76 -13.73 16.25
CA SER A 204 12.15 -15.04 16.81
C SER A 204 13.57 -15.48 16.44
N GLY A 205 14.24 -14.76 15.52
CA GLY A 205 15.64 -14.98 15.16
C GLY A 205 15.89 -15.72 13.85
N LEU A 206 14.85 -16.11 13.09
CA LEU A 206 15.00 -16.73 11.77
C LEU A 206 15.61 -15.74 10.78
N ARG A 207 16.54 -16.21 9.96
CA ARG A 207 17.17 -15.46 8.87
C ARG A 207 17.02 -16.20 7.54
N VAL A 208 17.17 -15.46 6.44
CA VAL A 208 17.44 -16.12 5.15
C VAL A 208 18.77 -16.87 5.23
N LEU A 209 18.86 -18.00 4.53
CA LEU A 209 19.93 -19.00 4.63
C LEU A 209 19.97 -19.84 5.91
N ASP A 210 19.05 -19.63 6.87
CA ASP A 210 18.83 -20.64 7.90
C ASP A 210 18.21 -21.90 7.28
N THR A 211 18.46 -23.03 7.91
CA THR A 211 17.94 -24.32 7.46
C THR A 211 16.48 -24.50 7.82
N VAL A 212 15.77 -25.38 7.11
CA VAL A 212 14.43 -25.81 7.48
C VAL A 212 14.42 -26.49 8.86
N ALA A 213 15.51 -27.14 9.28
CA ALA A 213 15.63 -27.64 10.65
C ALA A 213 15.59 -26.50 11.69
N GLU A 214 16.35 -25.43 11.46
CA GLU A 214 16.35 -24.24 12.33
C GLU A 214 15.00 -23.53 12.31
N LEU A 215 14.34 -23.40 11.16
CA LEU A 215 12.97 -22.91 11.05
C LEU A 215 12.02 -23.69 11.97
N ASN A 216 12.06 -25.03 11.91
CA ASN A 216 11.21 -25.89 12.73
C ASN A 216 11.54 -25.79 14.23
N ASP A 217 12.80 -25.59 14.59
CA ASP A 217 13.23 -25.43 15.98
C ASP A 217 12.80 -24.08 16.56
N ILE A 218 13.08 -22.98 15.85
CA ILE A 218 12.72 -21.61 16.24
C ILE A 218 11.21 -21.48 16.44
N TYR A 219 10.42 -22.13 15.58
CA TYR A 219 8.97 -22.04 15.59
C TYR A 219 8.28 -23.33 16.05
N SER A 220 8.91 -24.09 16.96
CA SER A 220 8.38 -25.37 17.45
C SER A 220 6.98 -25.28 18.12
N ASN A 221 6.58 -24.08 18.53
CA ASN A 221 5.28 -23.79 19.16
C ASN A 221 4.23 -23.24 18.19
N TYR A 222 4.56 -23.17 16.90
CA TYR A 222 3.69 -22.67 15.83
C TYR A 222 3.33 -23.80 14.87
N SER A 223 2.37 -23.54 14.00
CA SER A 223 2.06 -24.41 12.87
C SER A 223 2.86 -23.95 11.65
N ILE A 224 3.69 -24.86 11.10
CA ILE A 224 4.39 -24.65 9.83
C ILE A 224 3.79 -25.57 8.77
N GLU A 225 3.27 -24.98 7.70
CA GLU A 225 2.75 -25.71 6.54
C GLU A 225 3.62 -25.43 5.32
N PHE A 226 3.93 -26.46 4.54
CA PHE A 226 4.64 -26.28 3.27
C PHE A 226 3.65 -26.31 2.11
N VAL A 227 3.62 -25.23 1.33
CA VAL A 227 2.63 -25.02 0.27
C VAL A 227 3.35 -24.61 -1.01
N VAL A 228 2.86 -25.04 -2.17
CA VAL A 228 3.37 -24.57 -3.46
C VAL A 228 2.60 -23.31 -3.84
N ASP A 229 3.30 -22.19 -3.84
CA ASP A 229 2.87 -20.92 -4.41
C ASP A 229 3.18 -20.89 -5.92
N GLN A 230 2.30 -20.29 -6.71
CA GLN A 230 2.43 -20.30 -8.18
C GLN A 230 3.54 -19.37 -8.68
N ASN A 231 3.88 -18.35 -7.92
CA ASN A 231 4.83 -17.32 -8.33
C ASN A 231 6.23 -17.58 -7.78
N VAL A 232 6.34 -18.12 -6.56
CA VAL A 232 7.64 -18.32 -5.88
C VAL A 232 7.98 -19.79 -5.58
N GLY A 233 7.12 -20.73 -5.96
CA GLY A 233 7.39 -22.16 -5.79
C GLY A 233 7.09 -22.69 -4.39
N LEU A 234 7.91 -23.60 -3.87
CA LEU A 234 7.66 -24.19 -2.55
C LEU A 234 7.94 -23.14 -1.46
N THR A 235 6.96 -22.94 -0.58
CA THR A 235 7.03 -21.99 0.52
C THR A 235 6.72 -22.66 1.85
N PHE A 236 7.20 -22.08 2.94
CA PHE A 236 6.65 -22.30 4.27
C PHE A 236 5.57 -21.24 4.56
N GLN A 237 4.56 -21.61 5.33
CA GLN A 237 3.58 -20.70 5.94
C GLN A 237 3.58 -20.92 7.44
N LEU A 238 3.91 -19.88 8.19
CA LEU A 238 3.91 -19.85 9.64
C LEU A 238 2.57 -19.33 10.15
N LYS A 239 1.91 -20.08 11.03
CA LYS A 239 0.63 -19.71 11.67
C LYS A 239 0.69 -20.00 13.16
N LEU A 240 -0.11 -19.30 13.97
CA LEU A 240 -0.19 -19.61 15.41
C LEU A 240 -0.78 -21.02 15.64
N THR A 241 -1.89 -21.31 14.98
CA THR A 241 -2.46 -22.65 14.86
C THR A 241 -2.81 -22.93 13.40
N PRO A 242 -3.07 -24.20 12.99
CA PRO A 242 -3.33 -24.52 11.57
C PRO A 242 -4.51 -23.75 10.94
N ASN A 243 -5.46 -23.27 11.76
CA ASN A 243 -6.65 -22.56 11.31
C ASN A 243 -6.54 -21.03 11.41
N ASP A 244 -5.41 -20.51 11.89
CA ASP A 244 -5.21 -19.07 12.02
C ASP A 244 -4.64 -18.47 10.71
N SER A 245 -4.66 -17.14 10.65
CA SER A 245 -4.02 -16.39 9.57
C SER A 245 -2.51 -16.62 9.53
N VAL A 246 -1.94 -16.51 8.34
CA VAL A 246 -0.48 -16.54 8.14
C VAL A 246 0.15 -15.34 8.84
N LEU A 247 1.22 -15.60 9.58
CA LEU A 247 2.03 -14.61 10.28
C LEU A 247 3.26 -14.22 9.47
N LEU A 248 3.95 -15.21 8.91
CA LEU A 248 5.10 -15.07 8.03
C LEU A 248 5.07 -16.21 7.03
N TRP A 249 5.63 -15.99 5.85
CA TRP A 249 5.79 -17.05 4.86
C TRP A 249 7.01 -16.77 4.00
N GLY A 250 7.40 -17.70 3.15
CA GLY A 250 8.50 -17.45 2.22
C GLY A 250 9.03 -18.71 1.55
N PRO A 251 9.85 -18.57 0.51
CA PRO A 251 10.36 -19.68 -0.26
C PRO A 251 11.39 -20.51 0.52
N VAL A 252 11.39 -21.81 0.22
CA VAL A 252 12.39 -22.78 0.70
C VAL A 252 12.85 -23.65 -0.48
N ASP A 253 14.11 -24.09 -0.45
CA ASP A 253 14.65 -24.94 -1.52
C ASP A 253 13.94 -26.31 -1.60
N SER A 254 13.58 -26.87 -0.44
CA SER A 254 12.80 -28.11 -0.31
C SER A 254 12.26 -28.26 1.13
N GLN A 255 11.58 -29.36 1.44
CA GLN A 255 11.18 -29.70 2.82
C GLN A 255 12.26 -30.48 3.60
N ALA A 256 13.42 -30.74 2.99
CA ALA A 256 14.52 -31.44 3.67
C ALA A 256 15.08 -30.57 4.81
N ALA A 257 15.50 -31.19 5.90
CA ALA A 257 15.95 -30.49 7.10
C ALA A 257 17.17 -29.58 6.86
N ASP A 258 18.02 -29.92 5.89
CA ASP A 258 19.20 -29.16 5.46
C ASP A 258 18.93 -28.18 4.31
N ALA A 259 17.70 -28.12 3.80
CA ALA A 259 17.30 -27.13 2.81
C ALA A 259 17.24 -25.74 3.42
N LEU A 260 17.42 -24.71 2.59
CA LEU A 260 17.51 -23.33 3.07
C LEU A 260 16.18 -22.61 2.93
N VAL A 261 15.94 -21.69 3.87
CA VAL A 261 14.97 -20.61 3.73
C VAL A 261 15.58 -19.54 2.84
N THR A 262 15.02 -19.32 1.66
CA THR A 262 15.57 -18.37 0.67
C THR A 262 14.90 -17.00 0.74
N GLY A 263 13.74 -16.91 1.39
CA GLY A 263 13.07 -15.64 1.65
C GLY A 263 12.12 -15.66 2.85
N ILE A 264 11.80 -14.48 3.37
CA ILE A 264 10.91 -14.24 4.51
C ILE A 264 10.03 -13.03 4.21
N TYR A 265 8.73 -13.25 4.20
CA TYR A 265 7.70 -12.35 3.70
C TYR A 265 6.70 -12.02 4.80
N SER A 266 6.24 -10.77 4.81
CA SER A 266 5.04 -10.41 5.55
C SER A 266 3.80 -11.08 4.97
N PRO A 267 2.70 -11.22 5.73
CA PRO A 267 1.40 -11.58 5.18
C PRO A 267 0.97 -10.59 4.10
N ASP A 268 0.14 -11.05 3.17
CA ASP A 268 -0.39 -10.19 2.11
C ASP A 268 -1.39 -9.18 2.69
N ALA A 269 -1.28 -7.91 2.28
CA ALA A 269 -2.05 -6.79 2.82
C ALA A 269 -3.57 -6.96 2.64
N CYS A 270 -4.01 -7.75 1.64
CA CYS A 270 -5.43 -8.06 1.45
C CYS A 270 -6.01 -8.90 2.58
N ASP A 271 -5.22 -9.86 3.06
CA ASP A 271 -5.65 -10.76 4.14
C ASP A 271 -5.71 -10.01 5.47
N GLN A 272 -4.88 -8.98 5.62
CA GLN A 272 -4.90 -8.08 6.77
C GLN A 272 -6.13 -7.16 6.79
N THR A 273 -6.57 -6.67 5.62
CA THR A 273 -7.73 -5.77 5.51
C THR A 273 -9.05 -6.48 5.82
N ALA A 274 -9.14 -7.79 5.53
CA ALA A 274 -10.29 -8.62 5.86
C ALA A 274 -10.44 -8.83 7.39
N ALA A 275 -9.32 -8.92 8.12
CA ALA A 275 -9.32 -9.13 9.56
C ALA A 275 -9.88 -7.91 10.34
N THR A 276 -9.62 -6.68 9.87
CA THR A 276 -10.08 -5.46 10.55
C THR A 276 -11.59 -5.24 10.44
N THR A 277 -12.23 -5.78 9.40
CA THR A 277 -13.68 -5.58 9.15
C THR A 277 -14.57 -6.46 10.03
N THR A 278 -14.04 -7.52 10.64
CA THR A 278 -14.82 -8.48 11.45
C THR A 278 -15.03 -8.01 12.90
N THR A 279 -14.36 -6.93 13.33
CA THR A 279 -14.54 -6.35 14.68
C THR A 279 -15.42 -5.11 14.65
N ALA A 280 -16.62 -5.21 14.10
CA ALA A 280 -17.69 -4.28 14.45
C ALA A 280 -18.49 -4.91 15.61
N PRO A 281 -18.42 -4.37 16.84
CA PRO A 281 -19.27 -4.85 17.92
C PRO A 281 -20.72 -4.49 17.58
N GLY A 282 -21.59 -5.50 17.53
CA GLY A 282 -23.03 -5.30 17.47
C GLY A 282 -23.48 -4.46 18.65
N ALA A 283 -24.03 -3.29 18.35
CA ALA A 283 -24.81 -2.46 19.26
C ALA A 283 -26.29 -2.88 19.23
#